data_AF-A0A2H5YJI2-F1
#
_entry.id   AF-A0A2H5YJI2-F1
#
_cell.length_a   1.000
_cell.length_b   1.000
_cell.length_c   1.000
_cell.angle_alpha   90.00
_cell.angle_beta   90.00
_cell.angle_gamma   90.00
#
_symmetry.space_group_name_H-M   'P 1'
#
loop_
_entity.id
_entity.type
_entity.pdbx_description
1 polymer ?
#
loop_
_entity_poly.entity_id
_entity_poly.type
_entity_poly.pdbx_seq_one_letter_code
_entity_poly.pdbx_strand_id
1 'polypeptide(L)'
;MSGVGRQPSGGRFVPAIVGSKRIWLAGLAVIVAAFSPVLPVPGLGDAREVGAQGGALLTWVERGWTAYSVSDDGGRLFFAREPLDQGHLWQRGAGIWPLGELPGYQTSAYGASADGGVVAGAAVPPGSTETQPAIWRTGTGWQLLPQPAGANASYPLATSADGRFLAGIGGAVSGTRILWAKPALWVDGNPRIVDLPAEWAHCFEGRFRAASPAGDAAVGTLGPAGCPIVAMLWTPAGGLQVLGTAFGYEASQAYGVSDGGSVVVGDLMRRLPGGYWDTAAFRWTPLGGMERLPDMGGRSSARAVSADGRIIGGSVVVGGMQRAAIWRDGVLHNLHDELSRELGLGEVLVEVTAVSRNGRFVAGMGGRGLERFVFVAEVPQPPEAPQLVAIWPIEGERERAMISWAPPSGVTHYRLQSALDPGFTFGVSTLEFPAGPYNLLPVGAPMWDGGVFYYRIAACSERGCSPWSYPLVLARRVWPGPEHWNMVAGGFAFLGTAYVWAQNASPVAGKASDLHLYEGLQGFGGVVRRSCRQVAPGGICRADFQASSGFLSASQSFPPYGEVGVGFVVR
;
A
#
# COMPACT_ATOMS: atom_id res chain seq x y z
N MET A 1 -60.61 45.04 -0.58
CA MET A 1 -61.16 45.18 0.79
C MET A 1 -60.24 44.37 1.71
N SER A 2 -59.17 44.98 2.23
CA SER A 2 -59.10 45.74 3.51
C SER A 2 -59.07 44.85 4.75
N GLY A 3 -57.99 44.93 5.54
CA GLY A 3 -57.84 44.36 6.88
C GLY A 3 -56.44 43.78 7.11
N VAL A 4 -55.39 44.58 7.38
CA VAL A 4 -54.95 45.11 8.70
C VAL A 4 -54.44 43.98 9.63
N GLY A 5 -53.24 44.01 10.24
CA GLY A 5 -52.25 45.07 10.36
C GLY A 5 -51.01 44.71 11.22
N ARG A 6 -50.10 45.69 11.29
CA ARG A 6 -49.07 46.05 12.31
C ARG A 6 -48.10 45.00 12.91
N GLN A 7 -46.81 45.26 12.61
CA GLN A 7 -45.54 45.00 13.34
C GLN A 7 -45.55 45.38 14.86
N PRO A 8 -44.51 45.10 15.70
CA PRO A 8 -43.07 44.86 15.41
C PRO A 8 -42.31 43.82 16.30
N SER A 9 -40.98 43.79 16.13
CA SER A 9 -39.90 43.17 16.95
C SER A 9 -39.47 41.77 16.50
N GLY A 10 -38.19 41.43 16.34
CA GLY A 10 -36.92 42.14 16.55
C GLY A 10 -35.74 41.26 16.10
N GLY A 11 -34.55 41.85 16.04
CA GLY A 11 -33.29 41.10 16.08
C GLY A 11 -32.58 40.83 14.75
N ARG A 12 -32.04 41.87 14.11
CA ARG A 12 -30.88 41.74 13.22
C ARG A 12 -29.65 41.43 14.07
N PHE A 13 -29.00 40.29 13.82
CA PHE A 13 -27.63 40.03 14.30
C PHE A 13 -26.68 39.95 13.09
N VAL A 14 -25.82 40.95 13.01
CA VAL A 14 -24.49 40.92 12.39
C VAL A 14 -23.55 41.32 13.53
N PRO A 15 -22.37 40.70 13.69
CA PRO A 15 -21.19 41.52 13.48
C PRO A 15 -20.03 40.80 12.79
N ALA A 16 -19.23 41.65 12.15
CA ALA A 16 -17.93 41.41 11.57
C ALA A 16 -16.81 41.33 12.64
N ILE A 17 -15.66 40.86 12.16
CA ILE A 17 -14.33 40.82 12.75
C ILE A 17 -13.86 42.21 13.26
N VAL A 18 -13.11 42.24 14.38
CA VAL A 18 -11.78 42.90 14.58
C VAL A 18 -11.41 42.93 16.08
N GLY A 19 -10.27 42.34 16.42
CA GLY A 19 -9.22 42.99 17.22
C GLY A 19 -9.30 43.10 18.76
N SER A 20 -8.42 42.33 19.41
CA SER A 20 -7.36 42.82 20.34
C SER A 20 -7.52 42.70 21.87
N LYS A 21 -6.47 42.07 22.44
CA LYS A 21 -5.67 42.40 23.64
C LYS A 21 -6.07 41.96 25.08
N ARG A 22 -5.14 41.15 25.63
CA ARG A 22 -4.55 41.08 27.00
C ARG A 22 -5.47 40.52 28.12
N ILE A 23 -5.02 39.83 29.18
CA ILE A 23 -3.87 40.02 30.10
C ILE A 23 -3.52 38.67 30.78
N TRP A 24 -2.22 38.45 31.03
CA TRP A 24 -1.66 37.41 31.92
C TRP A 24 -1.84 37.76 33.40
N LEU A 25 -2.07 36.77 34.25
CA LEU A 25 -1.75 36.82 35.68
C LEU A 25 -0.93 35.59 36.06
N ALA A 26 0.32 35.84 36.44
CA ALA A 26 1.21 34.91 37.15
C ALA A 26 1.34 35.38 38.61
N GLY A 27 1.50 34.43 39.53
CA GLY A 27 1.88 34.66 40.94
C GLY A 27 1.92 33.33 41.69
N LEU A 28 3.11 32.71 41.85
CA LEU A 28 3.91 32.57 43.09
C LEU A 28 3.22 31.78 44.22
N ALA A 29 3.82 30.85 44.99
CA ALA A 29 5.13 30.17 45.03
C ALA A 29 5.12 29.15 46.22
N VAL A 30 6.21 28.37 46.33
CA VAL A 30 6.83 27.79 47.55
C VAL A 30 6.64 26.28 47.88
N ILE A 31 7.71 25.51 47.59
CA ILE A 31 8.50 24.55 48.39
C ILE A 31 7.79 23.66 49.44
N VAL A 32 7.91 22.33 49.29
CA VAL A 32 8.44 21.38 50.31
C VAL A 32 9.06 20.15 49.60
N ALA A 33 10.32 19.85 49.90
CA ALA A 33 10.95 18.57 49.64
C ALA A 33 10.64 17.60 50.79
N ALA A 34 10.20 16.38 50.48
CA ALA A 34 10.30 15.24 51.39
C ALA A 34 10.27 13.92 50.60
N PHE A 35 11.31 13.10 50.81
CA PHE A 35 11.38 11.70 50.42
C PHE A 35 10.22 10.88 51.03
N SER A 36 9.53 10.09 50.21
CA SER A 36 8.96 8.77 50.58
C SER A 36 8.52 8.00 49.32
N PRO A 37 8.62 6.66 49.32
CA PRO A 37 8.39 5.84 48.14
C PRO A 37 6.88 5.70 47.90
N VAL A 38 6.42 6.09 46.72
CA VAL A 38 5.04 5.81 46.32
C VAL A 38 4.98 4.36 45.86
N LEU A 39 4.40 3.51 46.72
CA LEU A 39 3.91 2.18 46.37
C LEU A 39 2.95 2.29 45.17
N PRO A 40 2.97 1.33 44.24
CA PRO A 40 2.09 1.37 43.08
C PRO A 40 0.63 1.27 43.53
N VAL A 41 -0.20 2.22 43.09
CA VAL A 41 -1.65 2.13 43.20
C VAL A 41 -2.13 1.06 42.20
N PRO A 42 -2.75 -0.03 42.62
CA PRO A 42 -3.30 -1.02 41.70
C PRO A 42 -4.66 -0.55 41.20
N GLY A 43 -4.81 -0.39 39.89
CA GLY A 43 -6.12 -0.22 39.27
C GLY A 43 -6.19 0.88 38.22
N LEU A 44 -5.52 0.69 37.09
CA LEU A 44 -5.91 1.22 35.78
C LEU A 44 -5.50 0.14 34.77
N GLY A 45 -6.47 -0.35 34.01
CA GLY A 45 -6.33 -1.55 33.18
C GLY A 45 -5.11 -1.46 32.28
N ASP A 46 -4.25 -2.48 32.41
CA ASP A 46 -3.14 -2.74 31.52
C ASP A 46 -3.57 -2.62 30.07
N ALA A 47 -2.65 -2.20 29.20
CA ALA A 47 -2.74 -2.42 27.77
C ALA A 47 -3.11 -3.90 27.55
N ARG A 48 -4.40 -4.18 27.33
CA ARG A 48 -4.84 -5.50 26.95
C ARG A 48 -4.40 -5.67 25.50
N GLU A 49 -3.25 -6.31 25.32
CA GLU A 49 -3.11 -7.24 24.20
C GLU A 49 -4.29 -8.20 24.31
N VAL A 50 -5.33 -7.93 23.52
CA VAL A 50 -6.40 -8.90 23.30
C VAL A 50 -5.74 -10.03 22.50
N GLY A 51 -5.27 -11.03 23.23
CA GLY A 51 -4.90 -12.34 22.72
C GLY A 51 -3.78 -12.35 21.67
N ALA A 52 -2.53 -12.32 22.11
CA ALA A 52 -1.42 -12.91 21.37
C ALA A 52 -1.58 -14.44 21.33
N GLN A 53 -2.42 -14.94 20.44
CA GLN A 53 -2.48 -16.33 19.98
C GLN A 53 -2.56 -16.26 18.45
N GLY A 54 -1.41 -16.07 17.80
CA GLY A 54 -1.22 -16.21 16.34
C GLY A 54 -2.11 -15.35 15.42
N GLY A 55 -1.55 -14.28 14.85
CA GLY A 55 -2.05 -13.72 13.58
C GLY A 55 -3.19 -12.69 13.65
N ALA A 56 -3.31 -11.90 14.72
CA ALA A 56 -4.27 -10.79 14.74
C ALA A 56 -3.86 -9.69 13.74
N LEU A 57 -4.72 -9.41 12.76
CA LEU A 57 -4.52 -8.37 11.74
C LEU A 57 -4.68 -6.96 12.30
N LEU A 58 -5.19 -6.81 13.53
CA LEU A 58 -5.46 -5.52 14.18
C LEU A 58 -4.94 -5.54 15.63
N THR A 59 -4.25 -4.49 16.03
CA THR A 59 -3.78 -4.26 17.39
C THR A 59 -4.22 -2.87 17.86
N TRP A 60 -4.96 -2.80 18.96
CA TRP A 60 -5.27 -1.54 19.65
C TRP A 60 -4.14 -1.21 20.62
N VAL A 61 -3.60 0.01 20.53
CA VAL A 61 -2.36 0.39 21.21
C VAL A 61 -2.62 1.22 22.46
N GLU A 62 -3.22 2.40 22.32
CA GLU A 62 -3.41 3.34 23.45
C GLU A 62 -4.60 4.28 23.23
N ARG A 63 -5.22 4.75 24.32
CA ARG A 63 -6.38 5.64 24.32
C ARG A 63 -5.99 7.12 24.17
N GLY A 64 -6.59 7.81 23.19
CA GLY A 64 -6.62 9.27 23.12
C GLY A 64 -5.54 9.92 22.24
N TRP A 65 -4.97 9.20 21.29
CA TRP A 65 -3.80 9.65 20.52
C TRP A 65 -3.99 9.50 19.01
N THR A 66 -3.10 10.15 18.24
CA THR A 66 -2.98 10.02 16.78
C THR A 66 -1.64 9.36 16.45
N ALA A 67 -1.67 8.34 15.58
CA ALA A 67 -0.46 7.74 15.05
C ALA A 67 0.16 8.60 13.94
N TYR A 68 1.49 8.69 13.92
CA TYR A 68 2.23 9.45 12.92
C TYR A 68 3.18 8.58 12.09
N SER A 69 3.54 7.40 12.59
CA SER A 69 4.34 6.43 11.84
C SER A 69 3.96 4.99 12.22
N VAL A 70 4.40 4.03 11.42
CA VAL A 70 4.30 2.59 11.71
C VAL A 70 5.41 1.84 10.98
N SER A 71 6.10 0.94 11.70
CA SER A 71 7.24 0.20 11.17
C SER A 71 6.81 -0.88 10.16
N ASP A 72 7.77 -1.33 9.35
CA ASP A 72 7.54 -2.33 8.28
C ASP A 72 7.11 -3.72 8.81
N ASP A 73 7.32 -3.99 10.09
CA ASP A 73 6.86 -5.19 10.81
C ASP A 73 5.59 -4.94 11.68
N GLY A 74 5.09 -3.69 11.68
CA GLY A 74 3.99 -3.24 12.53
C GLY A 74 4.29 -3.30 14.03
N GLY A 75 5.55 -3.52 14.41
CA GLY A 75 5.99 -3.74 15.78
C GLY A 75 6.37 -2.46 16.52
N ARG A 76 6.48 -1.31 15.83
CA ARG A 76 6.79 0.00 16.40
C ARG A 76 5.94 1.08 15.76
N LEU A 77 5.55 2.07 16.56
CA LEU A 77 4.85 3.24 16.04
C LEU A 77 5.08 4.45 16.96
N PHE A 78 5.18 5.63 16.35
CA PHE A 78 5.17 6.90 17.06
C PHE A 78 3.77 7.51 17.07
N PHE A 79 3.33 7.99 18.24
CA PHE A 79 2.02 8.61 18.44
C PHE A 79 2.08 9.78 19.42
N ALA A 80 1.16 10.73 19.28
CA ALA A 80 1.07 11.90 20.15
C ALA A 80 -0.40 12.32 20.38
N ARG A 81 -0.65 12.99 21.51
CA ARG A 81 -1.96 13.50 21.93
C ARG A 81 -2.01 14.96 21.52
N GLU A 82 -3.19 15.43 21.14
CA GLU A 82 -3.41 16.86 20.93
C GLU A 82 -3.90 17.51 22.24
N PRO A 83 -3.35 18.66 22.65
CA PRO A 83 -2.19 19.36 22.06
C PRO A 83 -0.86 18.62 22.29
N LEU A 84 0.05 18.71 21.30
CA LEU A 84 1.32 17.96 21.17
C LEU A 84 2.36 18.29 22.25
N ASP A 85 2.11 17.91 23.50
CA ASP A 85 3.02 18.23 24.60
C ASP A 85 4.05 17.11 24.87
N GLN A 86 3.71 15.83 24.63
CA GLN A 86 4.65 14.71 24.79
C GLN A 86 4.39 13.60 23.77
N GLY A 87 5.36 13.36 22.90
CA GLY A 87 5.37 12.22 21.99
C GLY A 87 5.67 10.91 22.73
N HIS A 88 5.12 9.80 22.22
CA HIS A 88 5.32 8.46 22.77
C HIS A 88 5.73 7.47 21.69
N LEU A 89 6.58 6.52 22.07
CA LEU A 89 6.95 5.38 21.25
C LEU A 89 6.30 4.13 21.84
N TRP A 90 5.63 3.37 20.98
CA TRP A 90 5.17 2.03 21.32
C TRP A 90 6.02 0.99 20.62
N GLN A 91 6.31 -0.10 21.32
CA GLN A 91 6.88 -1.30 20.74
C GLN A 91 6.12 -2.54 21.22
N ARG A 92 5.77 -3.41 20.27
CA ARG A 92 5.09 -4.69 20.53
C ARG A 92 5.89 -5.52 21.53
N GLY A 93 5.21 -6.02 22.57
CA GLY A 93 5.81 -6.78 23.66
C GLY A 93 6.67 -5.99 24.66
N ALA A 94 7.02 -4.73 24.37
CA ALA A 94 7.84 -3.88 25.26
C ALA A 94 7.04 -2.72 25.88
N GLY A 95 5.88 -2.38 25.33
CA GLY A 95 4.97 -1.36 25.88
C GLY A 95 5.20 0.03 25.31
N ILE A 96 4.84 1.05 26.10
CA ILE A 96 4.83 2.47 25.72
C ILE A 96 5.81 3.22 26.62
N TRP A 97 6.60 4.11 26.04
CA TRP A 97 7.44 5.04 26.81
C TRP A 97 7.48 6.44 26.18
N PRO A 98 7.65 7.49 27.00
CA PRO A 98 7.80 8.85 26.50
C PRO A 98 9.17 9.01 25.83
N LEU A 99 9.29 10.00 24.94
CA LEU A 99 10.56 10.34 24.28
C LEU A 99 11.60 10.96 25.23
N GLY A 100 11.23 11.29 26.47
CA GLY A 100 12.10 11.98 27.42
C GLY A 100 12.20 13.48 27.14
N GLU A 101 13.04 14.15 27.93
CA GLU A 101 13.15 15.62 27.95
C GLU A 101 14.48 16.11 27.36
N LEU A 102 14.51 17.38 26.93
CA LEU A 102 15.73 18.09 26.60
C LEU A 102 15.98 19.17 27.67
N PRO A 103 17.06 19.09 28.47
CA PRO A 103 17.28 20.00 29.59
C PRO A 103 17.22 21.48 29.17
N GLY A 104 16.33 22.24 29.82
CA GLY A 104 16.14 23.67 29.55
C GLY A 104 15.19 24.00 28.41
N TYR A 105 14.51 23.00 27.83
CA TYR A 105 13.59 23.18 26.70
C TYR A 105 12.28 22.42 26.90
N GLN A 106 11.19 22.98 26.36
CA GLN A 106 9.95 22.25 26.10
C GLN A 106 10.04 21.67 24.68
N THR A 107 9.91 20.35 24.54
CA THR A 107 10.02 19.66 23.25
C THR A 107 8.65 19.25 22.71
N SER A 108 8.40 19.53 21.44
CA SER A 108 7.22 19.06 20.71
C SER A 108 7.66 18.17 19.54
N ALA A 109 6.95 17.07 19.34
CA ALA A 109 7.16 16.16 18.22
C ALA A 109 6.11 16.40 17.13
N TYR A 110 6.51 16.34 15.87
CA TYR A 110 5.64 16.64 14.72
C TYR A 110 5.55 15.52 13.69
N GLY A 111 6.60 14.73 13.53
CA GLY A 111 6.61 13.59 12.61
C GLY A 111 7.70 12.59 12.97
N ALA A 112 7.61 11.37 12.47
CA ALA A 112 8.56 10.32 12.79
C ALA A 112 8.91 9.48 11.57
N SER A 113 10.08 8.85 11.62
CA SER A 113 10.46 7.83 10.66
C SER A 113 9.49 6.66 10.72
N ALA A 114 9.30 5.97 9.59
CA ALA A 114 8.40 4.83 9.51
C ALA A 114 8.69 3.78 10.59
N ASP A 115 9.95 3.49 10.88
CA ASP A 115 10.35 2.53 11.91
C ASP A 115 10.20 3.03 13.37
N GLY A 116 9.77 4.28 13.57
CA GLY A 116 9.64 4.94 14.88
C GLY A 116 10.98 5.24 15.56
N GLY A 117 12.11 5.00 14.89
CA GLY A 117 13.46 5.16 15.46
C GLY A 117 13.91 6.63 15.58
N VAL A 118 13.33 7.52 14.76
CA VAL A 118 13.68 8.93 14.64
C VAL A 118 12.40 9.78 14.70
N VAL A 119 12.44 10.88 15.45
CA VAL A 119 11.32 11.83 15.53
C VAL A 119 11.81 13.25 15.22
N ALA A 120 11.16 13.88 14.26
CA ALA A 120 11.28 15.29 13.92
C ALA A 120 10.45 16.13 14.90
N GLY A 121 11.06 17.17 15.46
CA GLY A 121 10.39 18.01 16.44
C GLY A 121 11.02 19.38 16.57
N ALA A 122 10.59 20.11 17.58
CA ALA A 122 11.20 21.37 17.96
C ALA A 122 11.31 21.52 19.46
N ALA A 123 12.21 22.39 19.89
CA ALA A 123 12.53 22.68 21.27
C ALA A 123 12.37 24.19 21.50
N VAL A 124 11.60 24.57 22.51
CA VAL A 124 11.31 25.95 22.86
C VAL A 124 11.84 26.24 24.25
N PRO A 125 12.73 27.23 24.43
CA PRO A 125 13.14 27.68 25.75
C PRO A 125 11.94 28.23 26.54
N PRO A 126 11.85 27.98 27.87
CA PRO A 126 10.79 28.52 28.70
C PRO A 126 10.63 30.03 28.55
N GLY A 127 9.41 30.50 28.25
CA GLY A 127 9.09 31.92 28.08
C GLY A 127 9.55 32.55 26.77
N SER A 128 10.12 31.76 25.84
CA SER A 128 10.51 32.22 24.50
C SER A 128 9.43 31.95 23.46
N THR A 129 9.37 32.80 22.44
CA THR A 129 8.65 32.53 21.18
C THR A 129 9.57 31.97 20.10
N GLU A 130 10.88 31.97 20.35
CA GLU A 130 11.88 31.41 19.43
C GLU A 130 11.91 29.90 19.57
N THR A 131 11.81 29.21 18.43
CA THR A 131 11.70 27.75 18.39
C THR A 131 12.90 27.17 17.66
N GLN A 132 13.62 26.28 18.34
CA GLN A 132 14.79 25.60 17.80
C GLN A 132 14.39 24.26 17.17
N PRO A 133 14.83 23.97 15.94
CA PRO A 133 14.59 22.67 15.33
C PRO A 133 15.30 21.58 16.16
N ALA A 134 14.67 20.42 16.32
CA ALA A 134 15.20 19.33 17.12
C ALA A 134 14.90 17.98 16.48
N ILE A 135 15.72 16.98 16.82
CA ILE A 135 15.54 15.60 16.41
C ILE A 135 15.74 14.70 17.60
N TRP A 136 14.85 13.73 17.76
CA TRP A 136 15.01 12.66 18.73
C TRP A 136 15.44 11.38 18.01
N ARG A 137 16.35 10.62 18.63
CA ARG A 137 16.70 9.28 18.15
C ARG A 137 16.67 8.28 19.30
N THR A 138 16.28 7.07 18.95
CA THR A 138 16.31 5.92 19.87
C THR A 138 17.74 5.75 20.40
N GLY A 139 17.88 5.69 21.73
CA GLY A 139 19.16 5.52 22.41
C GLY A 139 19.95 6.79 22.70
N THR A 140 19.70 7.90 21.98
CA THR A 140 20.40 9.19 22.24
C THR A 140 19.50 10.29 22.78
N GLY A 141 18.18 10.19 22.61
CA GLY A 141 17.25 11.22 23.03
C GLY A 141 17.22 12.44 22.08
N TRP A 142 16.70 13.56 22.59
CA TRP A 142 16.58 14.82 21.86
C TRP A 142 17.93 15.50 21.64
N GLN A 143 18.10 16.05 20.44
CA GLN A 143 19.26 16.84 20.03
C GLN A 143 18.78 18.06 19.25
N LEU A 144 19.39 19.21 19.52
CA LEU A 144 19.13 20.43 18.77
C LEU A 144 19.76 20.35 17.38
N LEU A 145 19.07 20.91 16.40
CA LEU A 145 19.55 21.08 15.04
C LEU A 145 19.93 22.55 14.79
N PRO A 146 20.82 22.83 13.85
CA PRO A 146 21.12 24.20 13.44
C PRO A 146 19.88 24.88 12.82
N GLN A 147 19.78 26.21 13.01
CA GLN A 147 18.76 27.05 12.39
C GLN A 147 19.12 27.37 10.93
N PRO A 148 18.14 27.42 10.01
CA PRO A 148 18.34 28.05 8.72
C PRO A 148 18.80 29.50 8.87
N ALA A 149 19.62 29.99 7.93
CA ALA A 149 20.13 31.34 7.96
C ALA A 149 18.99 32.38 8.04
N GLY A 150 19.08 33.30 9.01
CA GLY A 150 18.07 34.35 9.24
C GLY A 150 16.79 33.89 9.93
N ALA A 151 16.64 32.61 10.26
CA ALA A 151 15.48 32.08 10.99
C ALA A 151 15.74 32.09 12.51
N ASN A 152 14.69 32.40 13.28
CA ASN A 152 14.66 32.19 14.74
C ASN A 152 13.46 31.34 15.20
N ALA A 153 12.68 30.82 14.25
CA ALA A 153 11.62 29.85 14.50
C ALA A 153 11.57 28.82 13.36
N SER A 154 11.93 27.58 13.65
CA SER A 154 11.91 26.50 12.64
C SER A 154 11.36 25.20 13.22
N TYR A 155 10.60 24.48 12.39
CA TYR A 155 9.87 23.28 12.75
C TYR A 155 10.09 22.21 11.67
N PRO A 156 11.00 21.25 11.89
CA PRO A 156 11.00 19.97 11.18
C PRO A 156 9.68 19.24 11.43
N LEU A 157 8.94 18.93 10.37
CA LEU A 157 7.61 18.31 10.46
C LEU A 157 7.62 16.85 10.01
N ALA A 158 8.62 16.44 9.24
CA ALA A 158 8.79 15.08 8.75
C ALA A 158 10.26 14.70 8.62
N THR A 159 10.54 13.40 8.59
CA THR A 159 11.90 12.86 8.48
C THR A 159 11.95 11.58 7.66
N SER A 160 13.08 11.34 6.98
CA SER A 160 13.40 10.07 6.34
C SER A 160 13.61 8.95 7.35
N ALA A 161 13.66 7.71 6.86
CA ALA A 161 13.87 6.54 7.70
C ALA A 161 15.19 6.58 8.50
N ASP A 162 16.24 7.13 7.90
CA ASP A 162 17.57 7.26 8.52
C ASP A 162 17.76 8.53 9.37
N GLY A 163 16.78 9.44 9.37
CA GLY A 163 16.87 10.71 10.10
C GLY A 163 17.89 11.70 9.54
N ARG A 164 18.42 11.48 8.33
CA ARG A 164 19.39 12.37 7.67
C ARG A 164 18.71 13.47 6.88
N PHE A 165 17.50 13.23 6.41
CA PHE A 165 16.67 14.19 5.72
C PHE A 165 15.48 14.57 6.60
N LEU A 166 15.31 15.87 6.86
CA LEU A 166 14.11 16.42 7.48
C LEU A 166 13.52 17.50 6.61
N ALA A 167 12.19 17.58 6.62
CA ALA A 167 11.44 18.58 5.89
C ALA A 167 10.44 19.27 6.82
N GLY A 168 10.28 20.58 6.65
CA GLY A 168 9.31 21.34 7.43
C GLY A 168 9.25 22.81 7.01
N ILE A 169 9.32 23.69 7.99
CA ILE A 169 9.20 25.14 7.83
C ILE A 169 10.29 25.86 8.62
N GLY A 170 10.84 26.92 8.04
CA GLY A 170 11.72 27.86 8.70
C GLY A 170 11.17 29.27 8.58
N GLY A 171 11.36 30.10 9.60
CA GLY A 171 10.79 31.43 9.64
C GLY A 171 11.49 32.36 10.62
N ALA A 172 11.13 33.62 10.52
CA ALA A 172 11.52 34.62 11.50
C ALA A 172 10.27 35.21 12.18
N VAL A 173 10.34 35.33 13.50
CA VAL A 173 9.28 35.88 14.35
C VAL A 173 9.85 37.00 15.23
N SER A 174 9.00 37.97 15.55
CA SER A 174 9.28 39.02 16.53
C SER A 174 8.13 39.06 17.54
N GLY A 175 8.31 38.43 18.70
CA GLY A 175 7.21 38.12 19.61
C GLY A 175 6.19 37.23 18.92
N THR A 176 4.92 37.65 18.86
CA THR A 176 3.85 36.90 18.18
C THR A 176 3.70 37.23 16.68
N ARG A 177 4.53 38.14 16.14
CA ARG A 177 4.44 38.55 14.73
C ARG A 177 5.34 37.66 13.87
N ILE A 178 4.74 37.02 12.88
CA ILE A 178 5.48 36.30 11.81
C ILE A 178 6.01 37.34 10.82
N LEU A 179 7.33 37.34 10.59
CA LEU A 179 7.98 38.19 9.61
C LEU A 179 8.01 37.50 8.23
N TRP A 180 8.31 36.21 8.21
CA TRP A 180 8.23 35.34 7.04
C TRP A 180 8.25 33.87 7.48
N ALA A 181 7.70 32.98 6.66
CA ALA A 181 7.76 31.54 6.89
C ALA A 181 7.80 30.79 5.56
N LYS A 182 8.85 29.98 5.35
CA LYS A 182 9.13 29.32 4.08
C LYS A 182 9.42 27.83 4.29
N PRO A 183 9.25 26.99 3.25
CA PRO A 183 9.63 25.59 3.33
C PRO A 183 11.12 25.47 3.64
N ALA A 184 11.47 24.56 4.54
CA ALA A 184 12.84 24.34 4.98
C ALA A 184 13.19 22.86 4.97
N LEU A 185 14.47 22.58 4.68
CA LEU A 185 15.04 21.24 4.69
C LEU A 185 16.26 21.21 5.61
N TRP A 186 16.47 20.08 6.29
CA TRP A 186 17.73 19.75 6.94
C TRP A 186 18.27 18.49 6.29
N VAL A 187 19.44 18.59 5.66
CA VAL A 187 20.10 17.46 5.00
C VAL A 187 21.44 17.26 5.68
N ASP A 188 21.62 16.10 6.30
CA ASP A 188 22.80 15.79 7.12
C ASP A 188 23.04 16.85 8.22
N GLY A 189 21.96 17.33 8.83
CA GLY A 189 21.98 18.38 9.83
C GLY A 189 22.20 19.79 9.28
N ASN A 190 22.46 19.96 7.98
CA ASN A 190 22.63 21.27 7.37
C ASN A 190 21.27 21.87 6.96
N PRO A 191 20.83 22.98 7.60
CA PRO A 191 19.56 23.60 7.29
C PRO A 191 19.65 24.48 6.04
N ARG A 192 18.57 24.52 5.27
CA ARG A 192 18.36 25.54 4.23
C ARG A 192 16.89 25.91 4.07
N ILE A 193 16.65 27.17 3.75
CA ILE A 193 15.37 27.61 3.21
C ILE A 193 15.29 27.19 1.75
N VAL A 194 14.15 26.65 1.34
CA VAL A 194 13.88 26.32 -0.07
C VAL A 194 13.18 27.51 -0.70
N ASP A 195 13.83 28.10 -1.70
CA ASP A 195 13.25 29.21 -2.45
C ASP A 195 12.07 28.74 -3.29
N LEU A 196 11.08 29.63 -3.40
CA LEU A 196 9.91 29.42 -4.24
C LEU A 196 10.27 29.71 -5.70
N PRO A 197 9.67 29.00 -6.66
CA PRO A 197 9.74 29.38 -8.06
C PRO A 197 9.33 30.85 -8.27
N ALA A 198 9.93 31.53 -9.25
CA ALA A 198 9.81 32.98 -9.43
C ALA A 198 8.35 33.43 -9.59
N GLU A 199 7.53 32.64 -10.29
CA GLU A 199 6.11 32.88 -10.50
C GLU A 199 5.29 32.79 -9.19
N TRP A 200 5.81 32.10 -8.18
CA TRP A 200 5.22 31.95 -6.84
C TRP A 200 5.91 32.81 -5.78
N ALA A 201 6.83 33.71 -6.15
CA ALA A 201 7.57 34.56 -5.21
C ALA A 201 6.68 35.52 -4.40
N HIS A 202 5.43 35.74 -4.85
CA HIS A 202 4.42 36.52 -4.15
C HIS A 202 3.78 35.77 -2.97
N CYS A 203 3.93 34.44 -2.89
CA CYS A 203 3.56 33.65 -1.71
C CYS A 203 4.59 33.86 -0.61
N PHE A 204 4.10 34.14 0.61
CA PHE A 204 4.98 34.37 1.77
C PHE A 204 4.79 33.37 2.90
N GLU A 205 3.98 32.33 2.66
CA GLU A 205 3.82 31.18 3.56
C GLU A 205 3.87 29.87 2.77
N GLY A 206 4.72 28.94 3.20
CA GLY A 206 4.75 27.56 2.71
C GLY A 206 5.46 26.64 3.68
N ARG A 207 5.08 25.35 3.70
CA ARG A 207 5.67 24.34 4.59
C ARG A 207 5.66 22.94 3.96
N PHE A 208 6.71 22.17 4.19
CA PHE A 208 6.62 20.72 4.00
C PHE A 208 5.85 20.08 5.15
N ARG A 209 5.10 19.02 4.85
CA ARG A 209 4.34 18.20 5.81
C ARG A 209 4.83 16.76 5.88
N ALA A 210 5.41 16.26 4.79
CA ALA A 210 5.90 14.90 4.70
C ALA A 210 7.22 14.84 3.92
N ALA A 211 7.99 13.78 4.20
CA ALA A 211 9.22 13.40 3.54
C ALA A 211 9.10 11.94 3.10
N SER A 212 9.74 11.58 1.97
CA SER A 212 9.83 10.18 1.57
C SER A 212 10.70 9.39 2.54
N PRO A 213 10.41 8.10 2.76
CA PRO A 213 11.26 7.24 3.56
C PRO A 213 12.74 7.22 3.14
N ALA A 214 13.03 7.28 1.84
CA ALA A 214 14.40 7.36 1.32
C ALA A 214 15.09 8.72 1.53
N GLY A 215 14.34 9.78 1.90
CA GLY A 215 14.90 11.12 2.07
C GLY A 215 15.21 11.85 0.76
N ASP A 216 14.56 11.45 -0.33
CA ASP A 216 14.76 11.96 -1.69
C ASP A 216 13.54 12.73 -2.24
N ALA A 217 12.49 12.91 -1.44
CA ALA A 217 11.36 13.75 -1.77
C ALA A 217 10.73 14.38 -0.51
N ALA A 218 10.10 15.54 -0.69
CA ALA A 218 9.28 16.17 0.34
C ALA A 218 8.05 16.82 -0.28
N VAL A 219 6.93 16.80 0.43
CA VAL A 219 5.69 17.43 -0.04
C VAL A 219 5.05 18.27 1.04
N GLY A 220 4.22 19.20 0.62
CA GLY A 220 3.41 19.98 1.55
C GLY A 220 2.53 20.97 0.83
N THR A 221 2.46 22.17 1.39
CA THR A 221 1.50 23.19 0.99
C THR A 221 2.15 24.56 0.92
N LEU A 222 1.80 25.30 -0.13
CA LEU A 222 2.03 26.73 -0.28
C LEU A 222 0.73 27.49 -0.02
N GLY A 223 0.81 28.67 0.59
CA GLY A 223 -0.35 29.47 1.01
C GLY A 223 -0.81 29.15 2.45
N PRO A 224 -1.90 29.80 2.93
CA PRO A 224 -2.83 30.68 2.18
C PRO A 224 -2.36 32.13 2.04
N ALA A 225 -1.23 32.49 2.64
CA ALA A 225 -0.84 33.89 2.75
C ALA A 225 -0.24 34.41 1.44
N GLY A 226 -1.02 35.27 0.75
CA GLY A 226 -0.63 35.89 -0.52
C GLY A 226 -0.98 35.06 -1.76
N CYS A 227 -1.41 33.81 -1.62
CA CYS A 227 -1.74 32.94 -2.75
C CYS A 227 -2.69 31.79 -2.36
N PRO A 228 -3.30 31.11 -3.35
CA PRO A 228 -4.14 29.95 -3.10
C PRO A 228 -3.41 28.82 -2.37
N ILE A 229 -4.15 28.01 -1.62
CA ILE A 229 -3.62 26.81 -0.98
C ILE A 229 -3.33 25.77 -2.07
N VAL A 230 -2.05 25.50 -2.34
CA VAL A 230 -1.64 24.58 -3.41
C VAL A 230 -0.58 23.59 -2.94
N ALA A 231 -0.70 22.36 -3.40
CA ALA A 231 0.23 21.28 -3.16
C ALA A 231 1.57 21.55 -3.85
N MET A 232 2.65 21.18 -3.18
CA MET A 232 4.01 21.28 -3.73
C MET A 232 4.80 20.01 -3.47
N LEU A 233 5.73 19.72 -4.37
CA LEU A 233 6.67 18.61 -4.33
C LEU A 233 8.08 19.16 -4.46
N TRP A 234 8.99 18.70 -3.62
CA TRP A 234 10.41 18.92 -3.77
C TRP A 234 11.12 17.60 -4.03
N THR A 235 12.03 17.59 -5.00
CA THR A 235 12.99 16.50 -5.21
C THR A 235 14.39 17.08 -5.47
N PRO A 236 15.48 16.33 -5.22
CA PRO A 236 16.83 16.76 -5.54
C PRO A 236 17.01 17.15 -7.02
N ALA A 237 16.40 16.38 -7.94
CA ALA A 237 16.54 16.59 -9.38
C ALA A 237 15.64 17.70 -9.93
N GLY A 238 14.41 17.83 -9.40
CA GLY A 238 13.42 18.79 -9.91
C GLY A 238 13.35 20.11 -9.15
N GLY A 239 13.99 20.22 -7.99
CA GLY A 239 13.80 21.36 -7.09
C GLY A 239 12.37 21.40 -6.53
N LEU A 240 11.91 22.58 -6.10
CA LEU A 240 10.55 22.78 -5.61
C LEU A 240 9.60 23.05 -6.79
N GLN A 241 8.60 22.18 -6.95
CA GLN A 241 7.55 22.27 -7.95
C GLN A 241 6.21 22.50 -7.27
N VAL A 242 5.42 23.45 -7.78
CA VAL A 242 4.01 23.60 -7.40
C VAL A 242 3.16 22.72 -8.32
N LEU A 243 2.32 21.86 -7.74
CA LEU A 243 1.58 20.82 -8.47
C LEU A 243 0.23 21.33 -9.03
N GLY A 244 -0.24 22.48 -8.57
CA GLY A 244 -1.53 23.05 -8.97
C GLY A 244 -2.73 22.38 -8.29
N THR A 245 -3.90 22.51 -8.89
CA THR A 245 -5.17 21.92 -8.42
C THR A 245 -5.84 21.12 -9.53
N ALA A 246 -6.68 20.14 -9.17
CA ALA A 246 -7.50 19.42 -10.14
C ALA A 246 -8.69 20.26 -10.63
N PHE A 247 -9.21 19.94 -11.82
CA PHE A 247 -10.38 20.62 -12.39
C PHE A 247 -11.59 20.56 -11.44
N GLY A 248 -12.24 21.70 -11.23
CA GLY A 248 -13.41 21.81 -10.33
C GLY A 248 -13.07 21.98 -8.83
N TYR A 249 -11.78 22.13 -8.50
CA TYR A 249 -11.30 22.40 -7.14
C TYR A 249 -10.52 23.72 -7.07
N GLU A 250 -10.59 24.36 -5.90
CA GLU A 250 -10.03 25.68 -5.64
C GLU A 250 -8.68 25.61 -4.90
N ALA A 251 -8.42 24.50 -4.21
CA ALA A 251 -7.21 24.30 -3.43
C ALA A 251 -6.77 22.83 -3.39
N SER A 252 -5.49 22.62 -3.12
CA SER A 252 -4.88 21.30 -2.94
C SER A 252 -3.86 21.33 -1.81
N GLN A 253 -3.77 20.25 -1.03
CA GLN A 253 -2.81 20.10 0.06
C GLN A 253 -2.19 18.70 0.00
N ALA A 254 -0.87 18.60 -0.10
CA ALA A 254 -0.20 17.31 -0.04
C ALA A 254 0.14 16.91 1.41
N TYR A 255 -0.11 15.64 1.72
CA TYR A 255 0.12 15.05 3.04
C TYR A 255 1.12 13.87 3.02
N GLY A 256 1.32 13.21 1.87
CA GLY A 256 2.24 12.08 1.76
C GLY A 256 2.92 12.00 0.39
N VAL A 257 4.11 11.39 0.37
CA VAL A 257 4.92 11.20 -0.83
C VAL A 257 5.67 9.87 -0.79
N SER A 258 5.70 9.17 -1.93
CA SER A 258 6.49 7.95 -2.12
C SER A 258 7.97 8.24 -2.39
N ASP A 259 8.82 7.21 -2.37
CA ASP A 259 10.23 7.36 -2.73
C ASP A 259 10.37 7.86 -4.19
N GLY A 260 11.38 8.70 -4.42
CA GLY A 260 11.61 9.39 -5.68
C GLY A 260 10.56 10.43 -6.06
N GLY A 261 9.55 10.69 -5.22
CA GLY A 261 8.47 11.63 -5.51
C GLY A 261 7.51 11.17 -6.63
N SER A 262 7.43 9.87 -6.87
CA SER A 262 6.66 9.26 -7.97
C SER A 262 5.14 9.33 -7.76
N VAL A 263 4.69 9.37 -6.50
CA VAL A 263 3.30 9.47 -6.09
C VAL A 263 3.19 10.48 -4.96
N VAL A 264 2.34 11.49 -5.13
CA VAL A 264 1.99 12.47 -4.10
C VAL A 264 0.51 12.35 -3.77
N VAL A 265 0.15 12.34 -2.48
CA VAL A 265 -1.23 12.18 -2.04
C VAL A 265 -1.65 13.31 -1.13
N GLY A 266 -2.95 13.60 -1.13
CA GLY A 266 -3.50 14.59 -0.23
C GLY A 266 -4.97 14.92 -0.49
N ASP A 267 -5.36 16.15 -0.16
CA ASP A 267 -6.73 16.60 -0.26
C ASP A 267 -6.89 17.69 -1.32
N LEU A 268 -7.95 17.55 -2.11
CA LEU A 268 -8.53 18.58 -2.96
C LEU A 268 -9.68 19.24 -2.22
N MET A 269 -9.78 20.57 -2.31
CA MET A 269 -10.80 21.34 -1.61
C MET A 269 -11.58 22.21 -2.58
N ARG A 270 -12.91 22.22 -2.43
CA ARG A 270 -13.80 23.12 -3.16
C ARG A 270 -14.86 23.69 -2.24
N ARG A 271 -15.33 24.89 -2.55
CA ARG A 271 -16.35 25.54 -1.75
C ARG A 271 -17.74 25.18 -2.29
N LEU A 272 -18.62 24.73 -1.40
CA LEU A 272 -20.01 24.45 -1.71
C LEU A 272 -20.90 25.68 -1.46
N PRO A 273 -22.09 25.76 -2.09
CA PRO A 273 -23.13 26.71 -1.70
C PRO A 273 -23.38 26.66 -0.19
N GLY A 274 -23.49 27.83 0.45
CA GLY A 274 -23.59 27.93 1.92
C GLY A 274 -22.25 28.02 2.65
N GLY A 275 -21.13 27.94 1.94
CA GLY A 275 -19.80 28.28 2.47
C GLY A 275 -19.02 27.12 3.10
N TYR A 276 -19.53 25.89 3.02
CA TYR A 276 -18.84 24.68 3.50
C TYR A 276 -17.74 24.23 2.52
N TRP A 277 -16.70 23.61 3.05
CA TRP A 277 -15.65 22.97 2.24
C TRP A 277 -15.98 21.50 2.02
N ASP A 278 -15.96 21.10 0.76
CA ASP A 278 -15.96 19.71 0.34
C ASP A 278 -14.52 19.25 0.08
N THR A 279 -14.21 18.02 0.46
CA THR A 279 -12.87 17.46 0.39
C THR A 279 -12.87 16.14 -0.37
N ALA A 280 -11.90 15.96 -1.25
CA ALA A 280 -11.67 14.70 -1.93
C ALA A 280 -10.20 14.31 -1.88
N ALA A 281 -9.93 13.03 -1.67
CA ALA A 281 -8.59 12.48 -1.77
C ALA A 281 -8.07 12.60 -3.20
N PHE A 282 -6.79 12.94 -3.37
CA PHE A 282 -6.12 12.93 -4.66
C PHE A 282 -4.85 12.09 -4.64
N ARG A 283 -4.47 11.66 -5.85
CA ARG A 283 -3.17 11.12 -6.19
C ARG A 283 -2.61 11.94 -7.34
N TRP A 284 -1.38 12.39 -7.21
CA TRP A 284 -0.62 13.02 -8.28
C TRP A 284 0.52 12.11 -8.74
N THR A 285 0.74 12.04 -10.04
CA THR A 285 1.93 11.41 -10.64
C THR A 285 2.54 12.31 -11.70
N PRO A 286 3.84 12.16 -12.01
CA PRO A 286 4.49 12.95 -13.04
C PRO A 286 3.81 12.88 -14.42
N LEU A 287 3.30 11.71 -14.80
CA LEU A 287 2.66 11.48 -16.11
C LEU A 287 1.16 11.77 -16.12
N GLY A 288 0.44 11.43 -15.04
CA GLY A 288 -1.01 11.61 -14.95
C GLY A 288 -1.45 12.98 -14.46
N GLY A 289 -0.55 13.75 -13.83
CA GLY A 289 -0.94 14.97 -13.11
C GLY A 289 -1.78 14.63 -11.88
N MET A 290 -2.62 15.58 -11.43
CA MET A 290 -3.43 15.46 -10.22
C MET A 290 -4.79 14.84 -10.53
N GLU A 291 -5.04 13.66 -9.96
CA GLU A 291 -6.26 12.88 -10.18
C GLU A 291 -7.00 12.68 -8.85
N ARG A 292 -8.32 12.84 -8.86
CA ARG A 292 -9.16 12.48 -7.72
C ARG A 292 -9.18 10.96 -7.56
N LEU A 293 -8.96 10.48 -6.34
CA LEU A 293 -9.07 9.07 -6.01
C LEU A 293 -10.54 8.64 -5.89
N PRO A 294 -10.88 7.36 -6.17
CA PRO A 294 -12.23 6.85 -5.95
C PRO A 294 -12.70 7.06 -4.50
N ASP A 295 -14.00 7.31 -4.31
CA ASP A 295 -14.65 7.43 -3.01
C ASP A 295 -15.98 6.66 -2.97
N MET A 296 -16.72 6.79 -1.87
CA MET A 296 -18.01 6.12 -1.65
C MET A 296 -19.20 7.10 -1.66
N GLY A 297 -19.12 8.16 -2.48
CA GLY A 297 -20.20 9.14 -2.60
C GLY A 297 -20.23 10.20 -1.50
N GLY A 298 -19.16 10.32 -0.73
CA GLY A 298 -18.98 11.31 0.34
C GLY A 298 -17.57 11.90 0.33
N ARG A 299 -17.25 12.72 1.34
CA ARG A 299 -15.91 13.30 1.52
C ARG A 299 -14.86 12.21 1.66
N SER A 300 -13.67 12.45 1.12
CA SER A 300 -12.51 11.59 1.28
C SER A 300 -11.24 12.40 1.55
N SER A 301 -10.25 11.77 2.16
CA SER A 301 -8.93 12.34 2.44
C SER A 301 -7.84 11.28 2.32
N ALA A 302 -6.68 11.65 1.80
CA ALA A 302 -5.49 10.79 1.74
C ALA A 302 -4.37 11.41 2.59
N ARG A 303 -3.85 10.63 3.54
CA ARG A 303 -2.92 11.12 4.58
C ARG A 303 -1.50 10.60 4.44
N ALA A 304 -1.35 9.36 3.98
CA ALA A 304 -0.07 8.68 3.93
C ALA A 304 0.00 7.74 2.72
N VAL A 305 1.21 7.39 2.30
CA VAL A 305 1.48 6.52 1.15
C VAL A 305 2.72 5.68 1.40
N SER A 306 2.74 4.44 0.89
CA SER A 306 3.90 3.54 0.93
C SER A 306 5.06 4.03 0.06
N ALA A 307 6.27 3.51 0.30
CA ALA A 307 7.48 3.91 -0.42
C ALA A 307 7.38 3.68 -1.93
N ASP A 308 6.66 2.64 -2.35
CA ASP A 308 6.41 2.30 -3.76
C ASP A 308 5.16 2.99 -4.36
N GLY A 309 4.42 3.75 -3.55
CA GLY A 309 3.21 4.46 -4.02
C GLY A 309 1.95 3.60 -4.19
N ARG A 310 2.00 2.30 -3.86
CA ARG A 310 0.90 1.35 -4.12
C ARG A 310 -0.21 1.36 -3.08
N ILE A 311 0.14 1.64 -1.83
CA ILE A 311 -0.79 1.69 -0.70
C ILE A 311 -0.93 3.13 -0.23
N ILE A 312 -2.14 3.67 -0.30
CA ILE A 312 -2.48 5.00 0.19
C ILE A 312 -3.43 4.82 1.36
N GLY A 313 -3.15 5.45 2.50
CA GLY A 313 -4.00 5.43 3.69
C GLY A 313 -4.73 6.76 3.87
N GLY A 314 -5.97 6.71 4.33
CA GLY A 314 -6.74 7.89 4.70
C GLY A 314 -8.11 7.58 5.26
N SER A 315 -9.11 8.37 4.85
CA SER A 315 -10.50 8.16 5.27
C SER A 315 -11.51 8.47 4.16
N VAL A 316 -12.68 7.86 4.28
CA VAL A 316 -13.86 8.10 3.44
C VAL A 316 -15.10 8.26 4.31
N VAL A 317 -16.08 9.02 3.84
CA VAL A 317 -17.39 9.14 4.47
C VAL A 317 -18.38 8.21 3.78
N VAL A 318 -18.93 7.25 4.51
CA VAL A 318 -19.94 6.28 4.06
C VAL A 318 -21.14 6.35 4.99
N GLY A 319 -22.35 6.53 4.45
CA GLY A 319 -23.56 6.62 5.27
C GLY A 319 -23.53 7.76 6.31
N GLY A 320 -22.80 8.85 6.02
CA GLY A 320 -22.61 9.98 6.93
C GLY A 320 -21.53 9.78 8.00
N MET A 321 -20.88 8.61 8.04
CA MET A 321 -19.85 8.27 9.03
C MET A 321 -18.47 8.21 8.39
N GLN A 322 -17.47 8.80 9.06
CA GLN A 322 -16.07 8.69 8.63
C GLN A 322 -15.52 7.30 8.96
N ARG A 323 -14.82 6.70 8.01
CA ARG A 323 -14.24 5.36 8.09
C ARG A 323 -12.82 5.35 7.56
N ALA A 324 -11.99 4.53 8.20
CA ALA A 324 -10.63 4.28 7.73
C ALA A 324 -10.68 3.65 6.34
N ALA A 325 -9.90 4.21 5.41
CA ALA A 325 -9.83 3.75 4.04
C ALA A 325 -8.39 3.50 3.63
N ILE A 326 -8.23 2.56 2.72
CA ILE A 326 -6.99 2.37 1.97
C ILE A 326 -7.31 2.35 0.48
N TRP A 327 -6.41 2.90 -0.33
CA TRP A 327 -6.38 2.65 -1.77
C TRP A 327 -5.22 1.72 -2.06
N ARG A 328 -5.53 0.55 -2.64
CA ARG A 328 -4.54 -0.44 -3.06
C ARG A 328 -4.53 -0.49 -4.57
N ASP A 329 -3.40 -0.13 -5.18
CA ASP A 329 -3.26 -0.07 -6.63
C ASP A 329 -4.36 0.77 -7.29
N GLY A 330 -4.78 1.86 -6.61
CA GLY A 330 -5.83 2.76 -7.06
C GLY A 330 -7.27 2.31 -6.76
N VAL A 331 -7.47 1.08 -6.28
CA VAL A 331 -8.78 0.57 -5.88
C VAL A 331 -9.07 0.96 -4.43
N LEU A 332 -10.24 1.55 -4.17
CA LEU A 332 -10.67 1.92 -2.83
C LEU A 332 -11.18 0.72 -2.04
N HIS A 333 -10.72 0.60 -0.80
CA HIS A 333 -11.19 -0.37 0.18
C HIS A 333 -11.58 0.34 1.48
N ASN A 334 -12.76 0.02 2.01
CA ASN A 334 -13.16 0.43 3.36
C ASN A 334 -12.50 -0.52 4.37
N LEU A 335 -11.42 -0.05 5.00
CA LEU A 335 -10.60 -0.87 5.91
C LEU A 335 -11.41 -1.33 7.14
N HIS A 336 -12.38 -0.52 7.58
CA HIS A 336 -13.26 -0.91 8.69
C HIS A 336 -14.07 -2.17 8.35
N ASP A 337 -14.59 -2.27 7.13
CA ASP A 337 -15.41 -3.41 6.71
C ASP A 337 -14.52 -4.65 6.49
N GLU A 338 -13.33 -4.47 5.90
CA GLU A 338 -12.37 -5.57 5.68
C GLU A 338 -11.85 -6.19 6.98
N LEU A 339 -11.73 -5.38 8.05
CA LEU A 339 -11.31 -5.81 9.37
C LEU A 339 -12.48 -6.05 10.33
N SER A 340 -13.72 -6.08 9.85
CA SER A 340 -14.91 -6.25 10.68
C SER A 340 -14.90 -7.51 11.56
N ARG A 341 -14.25 -8.60 11.12
CA ARG A 341 -14.09 -9.83 11.93
C ARG A 341 -13.11 -9.68 13.10
N GLU A 342 -12.20 -8.71 13.02
CA GLU A 342 -11.22 -8.41 14.07
C GLU A 342 -11.76 -7.36 15.07
N LEU A 343 -12.86 -6.71 14.73
CA LEU A 343 -13.45 -5.64 15.52
C LEU A 343 -14.47 -6.20 16.52
N GLY A 344 -14.35 -5.76 17.77
CA GLY A 344 -15.36 -5.97 18.79
C GLY A 344 -16.63 -5.14 18.56
N LEU A 345 -17.69 -5.43 19.32
CA LEU A 345 -18.93 -4.65 19.29
C LEU A 345 -18.67 -3.17 19.63
N GLY A 346 -19.04 -2.27 18.72
CA GLY A 346 -18.89 -0.83 18.89
C GLY A 346 -17.48 -0.28 18.64
N GLU A 347 -16.55 -1.13 18.20
CA GLU A 347 -15.24 -0.71 17.72
C GLU A 347 -15.32 -0.20 16.28
N VAL A 348 -14.65 0.91 15.99
CA VAL A 348 -14.64 1.53 14.66
C VAL A 348 -13.24 1.99 14.28
N LEU A 349 -12.88 1.80 13.01
CA LEU A 349 -11.68 2.39 12.44
C LEU A 349 -12.09 3.68 11.71
N VAL A 350 -11.52 4.82 12.11
CA VAL A 350 -11.97 6.15 11.69
C VAL A 350 -11.11 6.71 10.56
N GLU A 351 -9.79 6.61 10.69
CA GLU A 351 -8.85 7.17 9.72
C GLU A 351 -7.51 6.45 9.79
N VAL A 352 -6.91 6.19 8.63
CA VAL A 352 -5.49 5.80 8.53
C VAL A 352 -4.66 7.06 8.39
N THR A 353 -3.68 7.25 9.27
CA THR A 353 -2.79 8.42 9.29
C THR A 353 -1.35 8.09 8.95
N ALA A 354 -0.96 6.81 9.00
CA ALA A 354 0.38 6.34 8.65
C ALA A 354 0.32 5.02 7.87
N VAL A 355 1.24 4.88 6.91
CA VAL A 355 1.46 3.67 6.11
C VAL A 355 2.94 3.30 6.24
N SER A 356 3.24 2.03 6.49
CA SER A 356 4.60 1.50 6.51
C SER A 356 5.26 1.58 5.12
N ARG A 357 6.61 1.57 5.06
CA ARG A 357 7.32 1.76 3.79
C ARG A 357 7.01 0.64 2.81
N ASN A 358 6.94 -0.60 3.31
CA ASN A 358 6.58 -1.78 2.51
C ASN A 358 5.08 -1.89 2.21
N GLY A 359 4.24 -0.96 2.69
CA GLY A 359 2.79 -0.97 2.48
C GLY A 359 2.05 -2.12 3.18
N ARG A 360 2.72 -2.88 4.05
CA ARG A 360 2.14 -4.06 4.69
C ARG A 360 1.34 -3.71 5.94
N PHE A 361 1.71 -2.65 6.64
CA PHE A 361 1.03 -2.18 7.84
C PHE A 361 0.56 -0.73 7.70
N VAL A 362 -0.54 -0.43 8.38
CA VAL A 362 -1.09 0.91 8.55
C VAL A 362 -1.30 1.19 10.03
N ALA A 363 -1.23 2.46 10.40
CA ALA A 363 -1.64 2.91 11.71
C ALA A 363 -2.56 4.12 11.59
N GLY A 364 -3.39 4.31 12.60
CA GLY A 364 -4.42 5.33 12.53
C GLY A 364 -5.20 5.51 13.81
N MET A 365 -6.29 6.24 13.68
CA MET A 365 -7.23 6.51 14.75
C MET A 365 -8.47 5.65 14.57
N GLY A 366 -8.86 4.98 15.64
CA GLY A 366 -10.13 4.30 15.77
C GLY A 366 -10.84 4.71 17.06
N GLY A 367 -11.93 4.05 17.39
CA GLY A 367 -12.64 4.29 18.64
C GLY A 367 -13.44 3.12 19.12
N ARG A 368 -13.73 3.15 20.43
CA ARG A 368 -14.62 2.23 21.13
C ARG A 368 -15.66 3.07 21.85
N GLY A 369 -16.86 3.16 21.28
CA GLY A 369 -17.87 4.14 21.74
C GLY A 369 -17.37 5.58 21.57
N LEU A 370 -17.26 6.33 22.67
CA LEU A 370 -16.77 7.72 22.67
C LEU A 370 -15.24 7.85 22.83
N GLU A 371 -14.57 6.74 23.12
CA GLU A 371 -13.13 6.74 23.39
C GLU A 371 -12.35 6.55 22.08
N ARG A 372 -11.31 7.36 21.88
CA ARG A 372 -10.41 7.26 20.72
C ARG A 372 -9.24 6.37 21.07
N PHE A 373 -8.77 5.59 20.11
CA PHE A 373 -7.59 4.74 20.28
C PHE A 373 -6.70 4.81 19.04
N VAL A 374 -5.40 4.62 19.24
CA VAL A 374 -4.48 4.30 18.16
C VAL A 374 -4.58 2.82 17.84
N PHE A 375 -4.60 2.51 16.55
CA PHE A 375 -4.49 1.14 16.07
C PHE A 375 -3.29 0.96 15.15
N VAL A 376 -2.79 -0.27 15.09
CA VAL A 376 -1.96 -0.80 14.00
C VAL A 376 -2.74 -1.92 13.35
N ALA A 377 -2.79 -1.94 12.02
CA ALA A 377 -3.37 -3.03 11.28
C ALA A 377 -2.44 -3.50 10.17
N GLU A 378 -2.43 -4.81 9.94
CA GLU A 378 -1.89 -5.38 8.71
C GLU A 378 -2.89 -5.12 7.57
N VAL A 379 -2.38 -4.58 6.46
CA VAL A 379 -3.16 -4.28 5.27
C VAL A 379 -3.67 -5.60 4.68
N PRO A 380 -4.99 -5.82 4.55
CA PRO A 380 -5.53 -7.12 4.14
C PRO A 380 -5.22 -7.48 2.67
N GLN A 381 -4.09 -8.12 2.38
CA GLN A 381 -3.68 -8.45 1.00
C GLN A 381 -4.50 -9.63 0.40
N PRO A 382 -4.64 -9.72 -0.94
CA PRO A 382 -5.10 -10.94 -1.59
C PRO A 382 -4.14 -12.11 -1.31
N PRO A 383 -4.57 -13.36 -1.51
CA PRO A 383 -3.69 -14.52 -1.34
C PRO A 383 -2.48 -14.45 -2.27
N GLU A 384 -1.41 -15.14 -1.90
CA GLU A 384 -0.29 -15.36 -2.83
C GLU A 384 -0.74 -16.18 -4.06
N ALA A 385 0.05 -16.18 -5.12
CA ALA A 385 -0.23 -17.02 -6.27
C ALA A 385 -0.07 -18.51 -5.90
N PRO A 386 -0.88 -19.42 -6.47
CA PRO A 386 -0.68 -20.85 -6.31
C PRO A 386 0.76 -21.24 -6.66
N GLN A 387 1.39 -22.03 -5.79
CA GLN A 387 2.76 -22.50 -6.00
C GLN A 387 2.74 -23.92 -6.59
N LEU A 388 3.88 -24.37 -7.13
CA LEU A 388 4.03 -25.73 -7.68
C LEU A 388 2.91 -26.11 -8.67
N VAL A 389 2.45 -25.14 -9.47
CA VAL A 389 1.42 -25.38 -10.46
C VAL A 389 1.99 -26.25 -11.57
N ALA A 390 1.32 -27.36 -11.84
CA ALA A 390 1.76 -28.36 -12.80
C ALA A 390 0.57 -28.94 -13.56
N ILE A 391 0.83 -29.41 -14.79
CA ILE A 391 -0.15 -30.10 -15.61
C ILE A 391 0.33 -31.51 -15.96
N TRP A 392 -0.49 -32.50 -15.66
CA TRP A 392 -0.14 -33.91 -15.72
C TRP A 392 -1.09 -34.69 -16.65
N PRO A 393 -0.60 -35.71 -17.35
CA PRO A 393 -1.46 -36.64 -18.05
C PRO A 393 -2.22 -37.51 -17.05
N ILE A 394 -3.47 -37.83 -17.37
CA ILE A 394 -4.27 -38.79 -16.62
C ILE A 394 -4.15 -40.15 -17.31
N GLU A 395 -3.73 -41.18 -16.59
CA GLU A 395 -3.54 -42.51 -17.16
C GLU A 395 -4.88 -43.10 -17.63
N GLY A 396 -4.90 -43.63 -18.85
CA GLY A 396 -6.11 -44.16 -19.49
C GLY A 396 -7.08 -43.12 -20.05
N GLU A 397 -6.98 -41.85 -19.63
CA GLU A 397 -7.80 -40.74 -20.12
C GLU A 397 -7.12 -40.01 -21.26
N ARG A 398 -7.84 -39.74 -22.35
CA ARG A 398 -7.24 -39.33 -23.65
C ARG A 398 -7.58 -37.91 -24.08
N GLU A 399 -8.53 -37.28 -23.39
CA GLU A 399 -9.05 -35.97 -23.75
C GLU A 399 -8.94 -34.98 -22.60
N ARG A 400 -8.27 -35.37 -21.51
CA ARG A 400 -8.15 -34.56 -20.29
C ARG A 400 -6.76 -34.67 -19.70
N ALA A 401 -6.36 -33.60 -19.04
CA ALA A 401 -5.19 -33.56 -18.17
C ALA A 401 -5.61 -33.07 -16.79
N MET A 402 -4.73 -33.25 -15.81
CA MET A 402 -4.96 -32.81 -14.44
C MET A 402 -4.03 -31.64 -14.13
N ILE A 403 -4.59 -30.50 -13.73
CA ILE A 403 -3.82 -29.42 -13.11
C ILE A 403 -3.74 -29.67 -11.61
N SER A 404 -2.55 -29.55 -11.03
CA SER A 404 -2.31 -29.61 -9.58
C SER A 404 -1.58 -28.36 -9.11
N TRP A 405 -1.80 -27.94 -7.86
CA TRP A 405 -1.08 -26.82 -7.25
C TRP A 405 -0.97 -26.97 -5.73
N ALA A 406 0.00 -26.29 -5.14
CA ALA A 406 0.06 -26.05 -3.70
C ALA A 406 -0.78 -24.80 -3.36
N PRO A 407 -1.80 -24.92 -2.49
CA PRO A 407 -2.68 -23.81 -2.16
C PRO A 407 -1.97 -22.81 -1.23
N PRO A 408 -2.09 -21.50 -1.49
CA PRO A 408 -1.72 -20.49 -0.52
C PRO A 408 -2.72 -20.45 0.65
N SER A 409 -2.35 -19.80 1.75
CA SER A 409 -3.24 -19.60 2.90
C SER A 409 -4.35 -18.59 2.59
N GLY A 410 -5.53 -18.77 3.19
CA GLY A 410 -6.61 -17.77 3.15
C GLY A 410 -7.40 -17.73 1.83
N VAL A 411 -7.25 -18.74 0.97
CA VAL A 411 -7.97 -18.83 -0.30
C VAL A 411 -9.41 -19.29 -0.08
N THR A 412 -10.36 -18.61 -0.72
CA THR A 412 -11.77 -19.00 -0.73
C THR A 412 -12.22 -19.58 -2.07
N HIS A 413 -11.60 -19.16 -3.17
CA HIS A 413 -11.90 -19.63 -4.52
C HIS A 413 -10.68 -19.44 -5.44
N TYR A 414 -10.72 -20.08 -6.61
CA TYR A 414 -9.70 -19.97 -7.64
C TYR A 414 -10.32 -19.48 -8.94
N ARG A 415 -9.48 -18.85 -9.75
CA ARG A 415 -9.77 -18.53 -11.14
C ARG A 415 -8.83 -19.35 -12.01
N LEU A 416 -9.37 -20.10 -12.96
CA LEU A 416 -8.62 -20.74 -14.04
C LEU A 416 -8.86 -19.95 -15.31
N GLN A 417 -7.80 -19.56 -16.00
CA GLN A 417 -7.89 -18.97 -17.32
C GLN A 417 -7.28 -19.90 -18.36
N SER A 418 -7.98 -20.07 -19.48
CA SER A 418 -7.47 -20.75 -20.68
C SER A 418 -7.34 -19.78 -21.85
N ALA A 419 -6.43 -20.07 -22.79
CA ALA A 419 -6.23 -19.29 -24.02
C ALA A 419 -5.72 -20.17 -25.16
N LEU A 420 -5.80 -19.66 -26.40
CA LEU A 420 -5.26 -20.31 -27.60
C LEU A 420 -3.83 -19.83 -27.94
N ASP A 421 -3.33 -18.82 -27.23
CA ASP A 421 -2.00 -18.26 -27.36
C ASP A 421 -1.30 -18.14 -25.98
N PRO A 422 0.05 -18.22 -25.93
CA PRO A 422 0.79 -18.15 -24.66
C PRO A 422 0.72 -16.76 -24.01
N GLY A 423 0.35 -15.71 -24.75
CA GLY A 423 0.18 -14.36 -24.25
C GLY A 423 -1.15 -14.10 -23.54
N PHE A 424 -2.10 -15.05 -23.59
CA PHE A 424 -3.47 -14.88 -23.10
C PHE A 424 -4.18 -13.66 -23.72
N THR A 425 -4.04 -13.49 -25.04
CA THR A 425 -4.64 -12.39 -25.81
C THR A 425 -5.74 -12.84 -26.77
N PHE A 426 -5.84 -14.14 -27.05
CA PHE A 426 -6.76 -14.73 -28.02
C PHE A 426 -7.42 -16.02 -27.50
N GLY A 427 -8.72 -16.16 -27.77
CA GLY A 427 -9.50 -17.31 -27.33
C GLY A 427 -9.55 -17.48 -25.82
N VAL A 428 -9.56 -16.38 -25.07
CA VAL A 428 -9.46 -16.38 -23.60
C VAL A 428 -10.79 -16.74 -22.96
N SER A 429 -10.77 -17.70 -22.03
CA SER A 429 -11.92 -18.05 -21.18
C SER A 429 -11.50 -18.12 -19.73
N THR A 430 -12.38 -17.69 -18.81
CA THR A 430 -12.11 -17.71 -17.36
C THR A 430 -13.21 -18.48 -16.63
N LEU A 431 -12.81 -19.43 -15.81
CA LEU A 431 -13.67 -20.22 -14.93
C LEU A 431 -13.32 -19.90 -13.48
N GLU A 432 -14.33 -19.63 -12.65
CA GLU A 432 -14.16 -19.48 -11.20
C GLU A 432 -14.75 -20.69 -10.48
N PHE A 433 -14.07 -21.18 -9.46
CA PHE A 433 -14.51 -22.34 -8.68
C PHE A 433 -14.07 -22.24 -7.22
N PRO A 434 -14.87 -22.73 -6.25
CA PRO A 434 -14.55 -22.63 -4.82
C PRO A 434 -13.31 -23.43 -4.46
N ALA A 435 -12.59 -23.00 -3.43
CA ALA A 435 -11.49 -23.76 -2.87
C ALA A 435 -12.06 -25.04 -2.21
N GLY A 436 -11.56 -26.19 -2.64
CA GLY A 436 -11.97 -27.51 -2.16
C GLY A 436 -10.91 -28.19 -1.30
N PRO A 437 -11.21 -29.37 -0.73
CA PRO A 437 -10.24 -30.17 0.02
C PRO A 437 -9.12 -30.75 -0.86
N TYR A 438 -9.31 -30.75 -2.19
CA TYR A 438 -8.35 -31.23 -3.17
C TYR A 438 -7.89 -30.08 -4.07
N ASN A 439 -6.58 -29.99 -4.30
CA ASN A 439 -5.95 -28.98 -5.17
C ASN A 439 -5.63 -29.59 -6.53
N LEU A 440 -6.67 -30.17 -7.14
CA LEU A 440 -6.63 -30.91 -8.39
C LEU A 440 -7.83 -30.50 -9.24
N LEU A 441 -7.60 -30.17 -10.51
CA LEU A 441 -8.65 -29.78 -11.45
C LEU A 441 -8.44 -30.46 -12.81
N PRO A 442 -9.37 -31.32 -13.26
CA PRO A 442 -9.31 -31.86 -14.61
C PRO A 442 -9.65 -30.77 -15.64
N VAL A 443 -8.83 -30.67 -16.68
CA VAL A 443 -9.02 -29.75 -17.82
C VAL A 443 -9.04 -30.51 -19.13
N GLY A 444 -9.81 -30.02 -20.10
CA GLY A 444 -9.93 -30.67 -21.42
C GLY A 444 -8.73 -30.38 -22.33
N ALA A 445 -8.28 -31.37 -23.09
CA ALA A 445 -7.33 -31.18 -24.17
C ALA A 445 -8.04 -30.65 -25.44
N PRO A 446 -7.32 -30.02 -26.39
CA PRO A 446 -7.90 -29.64 -27.68
C PRO A 446 -8.46 -30.85 -28.43
N MET A 447 -9.60 -30.68 -29.10
CA MET A 447 -10.29 -31.76 -29.83
C MET A 447 -9.97 -31.80 -31.34
N TRP A 448 -9.15 -30.89 -31.86
CA TRP A 448 -8.77 -30.80 -33.27
C TRP A 448 -7.26 -31.00 -33.48
N ASP A 449 -6.85 -31.36 -34.70
CA ASP A 449 -5.44 -31.54 -35.03
C ASP A 449 -4.65 -30.23 -34.93
N GLY A 450 -3.49 -30.27 -34.28
CA GLY A 450 -2.63 -29.11 -34.08
C GLY A 450 -3.16 -28.11 -33.04
N GLY A 451 -4.25 -28.43 -32.34
CA GLY A 451 -4.78 -27.57 -31.29
C GLY A 451 -3.84 -27.45 -30.09
N VAL A 452 -3.78 -26.25 -29.51
CA VAL A 452 -3.01 -25.94 -28.30
C VAL A 452 -3.87 -25.10 -27.36
N PHE A 453 -3.91 -25.50 -26.09
CA PHE A 453 -4.48 -24.70 -25.00
C PHE A 453 -3.38 -24.32 -24.00
N TYR A 454 -3.39 -23.06 -23.60
CA TYR A 454 -2.61 -22.55 -22.49
C TYR A 454 -3.52 -22.35 -21.28
N TYR A 455 -3.03 -22.69 -20.09
CA TYR A 455 -3.75 -22.52 -18.83
C TYR A 455 -2.92 -21.73 -17.81
N ARG A 456 -3.58 -20.95 -16.97
CA ARG A 456 -2.99 -20.36 -15.75
C ARG A 456 -4.04 -20.25 -14.65
N ILE A 457 -3.60 -20.31 -13.39
CA ILE A 457 -4.48 -20.28 -12.22
C ILE A 457 -4.11 -19.14 -11.28
N ALA A 458 -5.10 -18.50 -10.67
CA ALA A 458 -4.94 -17.49 -9.63
C ALA A 458 -5.76 -17.90 -8.39
N ALA A 459 -5.23 -17.58 -7.21
CA ALA A 459 -5.91 -17.79 -5.93
C ALA A 459 -6.63 -16.52 -5.50
N CYS A 460 -7.85 -16.65 -5.00
CA CYS A 460 -8.68 -15.52 -4.65
C CYS A 460 -9.31 -15.68 -3.27
N SER A 461 -9.56 -14.53 -2.64
CA SER A 461 -10.31 -14.42 -1.40
C SER A 461 -11.30 -13.26 -1.51
N GLU A 462 -12.00 -12.95 -0.42
CA GLU A 462 -12.78 -11.70 -0.30
C GLU A 462 -11.92 -10.43 -0.48
N ARG A 463 -10.59 -10.54 -0.32
CA ARG A 463 -9.60 -9.46 -0.44
C ARG A 463 -9.03 -9.30 -1.85
N GLY A 464 -9.57 -10.01 -2.83
CA GLY A 464 -9.12 -10.02 -4.22
C GLY A 464 -8.32 -11.26 -4.61
N CYS A 465 -7.67 -11.19 -5.77
CA CYS A 465 -6.96 -12.30 -6.39
C CYS A 465 -5.45 -12.06 -6.48
N SER A 466 -4.70 -13.13 -6.37
CA SER A 466 -3.27 -13.18 -6.66
C SER A 466 -2.98 -12.85 -8.13
N PRO A 467 -1.70 -12.56 -8.47
CA PRO A 467 -1.23 -12.72 -9.84
C PRO A 467 -1.50 -14.14 -10.37
N TRP A 468 -1.55 -14.28 -11.69
CA TRP A 468 -1.65 -15.59 -12.34
C TRP A 468 -0.36 -16.40 -12.19
N SER A 469 -0.50 -17.72 -12.12
CA SER A 469 0.61 -18.66 -12.23
C SER A 469 1.32 -18.54 -13.58
N TYR A 470 2.52 -19.13 -13.67
CA TYR A 470 3.16 -19.41 -14.96
C TYR A 470 2.25 -20.28 -15.85
N PRO A 471 2.38 -20.15 -17.19
CA PRO A 471 1.55 -20.88 -18.12
C PRO A 471 1.84 -22.39 -18.10
N LEU A 472 0.77 -23.17 -18.19
CA LEU A 472 0.76 -24.59 -18.48
C LEU A 472 0.26 -24.78 -19.90
N VAL A 473 0.65 -25.87 -20.56
CA VAL A 473 0.23 -26.12 -21.94
C VAL A 473 -0.26 -27.55 -22.17
N LEU A 474 -1.28 -27.67 -23.01
CA LEU A 474 -1.75 -28.91 -23.62
C LEU A 474 -1.81 -28.75 -25.13
N ALA A 475 -1.38 -29.77 -25.84
CA ALA A 475 -1.34 -29.80 -27.29
C ALA A 475 -1.86 -31.14 -27.81
N ARG A 476 -2.44 -31.10 -29.01
CA ARG A 476 -3.10 -32.25 -29.63
C ARG A 476 -2.57 -32.52 -31.04
N ARG A 477 -2.34 -33.79 -31.36
CA ARG A 477 -2.27 -34.29 -32.73
C ARG A 477 -3.33 -35.35 -32.97
N VAL A 478 -4.02 -35.26 -34.10
CA VAL A 478 -5.00 -36.20 -34.64
C VAL A 478 -4.87 -36.21 -36.17
N TRP A 479 -3.97 -37.03 -36.72
CA TRP A 479 -3.66 -37.02 -38.14
C TRP A 479 -3.49 -38.43 -38.74
N PRO A 480 -4.02 -38.72 -39.94
CA PRO A 480 -5.09 -37.98 -40.63
C PRO A 480 -6.46 -38.16 -39.95
N GLY A 481 -6.52 -38.90 -38.83
CA GLY A 481 -7.73 -39.15 -38.07
C GLY A 481 -7.45 -39.81 -36.72
N PRO A 482 -8.47 -40.00 -35.87
CA PRO A 482 -8.32 -40.47 -34.49
C PRO A 482 -7.70 -41.87 -34.39
N GLU A 483 -7.85 -42.70 -35.40
CA GLU A 483 -7.28 -44.05 -35.39
C GLU A 483 -5.78 -44.09 -35.73
N HIS A 484 -5.15 -42.98 -36.13
CA HIS A 484 -3.76 -42.93 -36.62
C HIS A 484 -2.78 -42.25 -35.63
N TRP A 485 -2.09 -41.18 -36.04
CA TRP A 485 -1.25 -40.37 -35.15
C TRP A 485 -2.17 -39.54 -34.27
N ASN A 486 -2.40 -40.07 -33.08
CA ASN A 486 -3.31 -39.54 -32.11
C ASN A 486 -2.58 -39.46 -30.76
N MET A 487 -2.20 -38.23 -30.40
CA MET A 487 -1.37 -37.96 -29.22
C MET A 487 -1.86 -36.71 -28.51
N VAL A 488 -1.83 -36.73 -27.18
CA VAL A 488 -1.90 -35.52 -26.35
C VAL A 488 -0.51 -35.30 -25.78
N ALA A 489 -0.05 -34.06 -25.81
CA ALA A 489 1.18 -33.66 -25.17
C ALA A 489 0.91 -32.48 -24.24
N GLY A 490 1.74 -32.33 -23.23
CA GLY A 490 1.62 -31.20 -22.32
C GLY A 490 2.93 -30.93 -21.61
N GLY A 491 2.98 -29.80 -20.94
CA GLY A 491 4.16 -29.41 -20.19
C GLY A 491 4.02 -28.10 -19.46
N PHE A 492 5.07 -27.80 -18.70
CA PHE A 492 5.22 -26.56 -17.96
C PHE A 492 6.70 -26.34 -17.64
N ALA A 493 7.05 -25.12 -17.24
CA ALA A 493 8.40 -24.80 -16.80
C ALA A 493 8.40 -24.33 -15.34
N PHE A 494 9.38 -24.79 -14.57
CA PHE A 494 9.59 -24.38 -13.19
C PHE A 494 11.08 -24.29 -12.88
N LEU A 495 11.53 -23.12 -12.39
CA LEU A 495 12.91 -22.83 -11.99
C LEU A 495 13.97 -23.34 -12.99
N GLY A 496 13.91 -22.94 -14.25
CA GLY A 496 14.90 -23.38 -15.26
C GLY A 496 14.64 -24.77 -15.87
N THR A 497 13.85 -25.61 -15.20
CA THR A 497 13.51 -26.97 -15.65
C THR A 497 12.23 -26.97 -16.50
N ALA A 498 12.24 -27.67 -17.61
CA ALA A 498 11.05 -27.99 -18.40
C ALA A 498 10.56 -29.39 -18.03
N TYR A 499 9.25 -29.53 -17.82
CA TYR A 499 8.56 -30.80 -17.64
C TYR A 499 7.67 -31.02 -18.85
N VAL A 500 7.88 -32.13 -19.56
CA VAL A 500 7.15 -32.44 -20.78
C VAL A 500 6.69 -33.88 -20.77
N TRP A 501 5.51 -34.10 -21.32
CA TRP A 501 4.95 -35.44 -21.46
C TRP A 501 4.15 -35.56 -22.75
N ALA A 502 4.01 -36.80 -23.19
CA ALA A 502 3.15 -37.19 -24.29
C ALA A 502 2.43 -38.49 -23.95
N GLN A 503 1.21 -38.65 -24.44
CA GLN A 503 0.40 -39.83 -24.25
C GLN A 503 -0.09 -40.34 -25.60
N ASN A 504 0.02 -41.64 -25.82
CA ASN A 504 -0.60 -42.28 -26.98
C ASN A 504 -2.12 -42.28 -26.75
N ALA A 505 -2.82 -41.40 -27.44
CA ALA A 505 -4.26 -41.21 -27.31
C ALA A 505 -5.06 -41.95 -28.41
N SER A 506 -4.41 -42.85 -29.15
CA SER A 506 -5.08 -43.72 -30.12
C SER A 506 -6.17 -44.55 -29.44
N PRO A 507 -7.37 -44.67 -30.05
CA PRO A 507 -8.43 -45.51 -29.51
C PRO A 507 -8.28 -46.99 -29.89
N VAL A 508 -7.37 -47.31 -30.82
CA VAL A 508 -7.21 -48.64 -31.38
C VAL A 508 -6.40 -49.52 -30.43
N ALA A 509 -7.03 -50.56 -29.87
CA ALA A 509 -6.35 -51.50 -28.98
C ALA A 509 -5.12 -52.13 -29.65
N GLY A 510 -4.02 -52.27 -28.91
CA GLY A 510 -2.76 -52.82 -29.42
C GLY A 510 -1.95 -51.88 -30.34
N LYS A 511 -2.45 -50.69 -30.67
CA LYS A 511 -1.75 -49.72 -31.52
C LYS A 511 -0.66 -48.97 -30.75
N ALA A 512 0.39 -49.69 -30.40
CA ALA A 512 1.56 -49.14 -29.75
C ALA A 512 2.34 -48.20 -30.67
N SER A 513 2.87 -47.11 -30.11
CA SER A 513 3.65 -46.09 -30.83
C SER A 513 4.92 -45.75 -30.08
N ASP A 514 5.94 -45.28 -30.79
CA ASP A 514 7.08 -44.64 -30.13
C ASP A 514 6.75 -43.16 -29.90
N LEU A 515 7.05 -42.65 -28.70
CA LEU A 515 6.84 -41.25 -28.31
C LEU A 515 8.19 -40.58 -28.06
N HIS A 516 8.40 -39.40 -28.64
CA HIS A 516 9.64 -38.63 -28.50
C HIS A 516 9.34 -37.25 -27.92
N LEU A 517 10.15 -36.82 -26.95
CA LEU A 517 10.03 -35.53 -26.28
C LEU A 517 11.29 -34.70 -26.54
N TYR A 518 11.11 -33.45 -26.95
CA TYR A 518 12.17 -32.59 -27.46
C TYR A 518 12.34 -31.31 -26.64
N GLU A 519 13.59 -30.86 -26.53
CA GLU A 519 13.90 -29.45 -26.31
C GLU A 519 13.96 -28.76 -27.68
N GLY A 520 13.16 -27.71 -27.89
CA GLY A 520 12.95 -27.11 -29.21
C GLY A 520 11.90 -27.83 -30.04
N LEU A 521 11.81 -27.46 -31.33
CA LEU A 521 10.76 -27.91 -32.24
C LEU A 521 11.22 -29.11 -33.08
N GLN A 522 10.47 -30.21 -33.02
CA GLN A 522 10.66 -31.40 -33.84
C GLN A 522 10.62 -31.02 -35.33
N GLY A 523 11.62 -31.48 -36.09
CA GLY A 523 11.80 -31.12 -37.50
C GLY A 523 12.46 -29.75 -37.76
N PHE A 524 12.70 -28.94 -36.73
CA PHE A 524 13.30 -27.60 -36.83
C PHE A 524 14.47 -27.42 -35.85
N GLY A 525 15.40 -28.39 -35.83
CA GLY A 525 16.59 -28.35 -34.97
C GLY A 525 16.35 -28.69 -33.51
N GLY A 526 15.14 -29.13 -33.12
CA GLY A 526 14.86 -29.65 -31.79
C GLY A 526 15.67 -30.90 -31.45
N VAL A 527 16.09 -31.01 -30.20
CA VAL A 527 16.92 -32.11 -29.68
C VAL A 527 16.05 -33.08 -28.89
N VAL A 528 16.07 -34.36 -29.27
CA VAL A 528 15.37 -35.41 -28.51
C VAL A 528 15.99 -35.52 -27.11
N ARG A 529 15.17 -35.33 -26.08
CA ARG A 529 15.57 -35.49 -24.67
C ARG A 529 15.13 -36.83 -24.10
N ARG A 530 14.03 -37.40 -24.62
CA ARG A 530 13.53 -38.72 -24.22
C ARG A 530 12.79 -39.40 -25.36
N SER A 531 12.97 -40.71 -25.45
CA SER A 531 12.20 -41.60 -26.32
C SER A 531 11.63 -42.75 -25.50
N CYS A 532 10.33 -42.98 -25.60
CA CYS A 532 9.66 -44.14 -25.03
C CYS A 532 9.17 -45.01 -26.20
N ARG A 533 9.60 -46.27 -26.25
CA ARG A 533 9.24 -47.18 -27.34
C ARG A 533 8.05 -48.04 -27.00
N GLN A 534 7.26 -48.40 -28.01
CA GLN A 534 6.13 -49.31 -27.91
C GLN A 534 5.12 -48.91 -26.81
N VAL A 535 4.83 -47.61 -26.73
CA VAL A 535 3.86 -47.06 -25.78
C VAL A 535 2.46 -47.45 -26.22
N ALA A 536 1.82 -48.33 -25.44
CA ALA A 536 0.46 -48.78 -25.68
C ALA A 536 -0.56 -47.61 -25.65
N PRO A 537 -1.73 -47.74 -26.29
CA PRO A 537 -2.85 -46.81 -26.13
C PRO A 537 -3.15 -46.49 -24.66
N GLY A 538 -3.23 -45.20 -24.32
CA GLY A 538 -3.37 -44.68 -22.95
C GLY A 538 -2.06 -44.53 -22.18
N GLY A 539 -0.97 -45.15 -22.67
CA GLY A 539 0.36 -45.08 -22.08
C GLY A 539 1.05 -43.73 -22.29
N ILE A 540 1.95 -43.39 -21.36
CA ILE A 540 2.54 -42.06 -21.22
C ILE A 540 4.07 -42.12 -21.30
N CYS A 541 4.67 -41.16 -21.99
CA CYS A 541 6.09 -40.83 -21.93
C CYS A 541 6.28 -39.50 -21.20
N ARG A 542 7.26 -39.42 -20.29
CA ARG A 542 7.57 -38.18 -19.53
C ARG A 542 9.07 -37.91 -19.53
N ALA A 543 9.43 -36.64 -19.48
CA ALA A 543 10.79 -36.18 -19.28
C ALA A 543 10.81 -34.83 -18.57
N ASP A 544 11.87 -34.62 -17.80
CA ASP A 544 12.25 -33.34 -17.25
C ASP A 544 13.72 -33.07 -17.57
N PHE A 545 14.04 -31.82 -17.86
CA PHE A 545 15.40 -31.41 -18.17
C PHE A 545 15.58 -29.90 -17.99
N GLN A 546 16.83 -29.49 -17.75
CA GLN A 546 17.19 -28.08 -17.88
C GLN A 546 16.99 -27.65 -19.33
N ALA A 547 16.17 -26.61 -19.52
CA ALA A 547 15.81 -26.10 -20.83
C ALA A 547 16.35 -24.67 -21.01
N SER A 548 17.15 -24.51 -22.06
CA SER A 548 17.66 -23.23 -22.55
C SER A 548 16.69 -22.53 -23.52
N SER A 549 15.74 -23.29 -24.09
CA SER A 549 14.69 -22.78 -24.97
C SER A 549 13.33 -22.74 -24.26
N GLY A 550 12.49 -21.76 -24.61
CA GLY A 550 11.08 -21.73 -24.23
C GLY A 550 10.19 -22.64 -25.08
N PHE A 551 10.70 -23.14 -26.22
CA PHE A 551 9.99 -24.04 -27.12
C PHE A 551 10.25 -25.49 -26.74
N LEU A 552 9.16 -26.26 -26.67
CA LEU A 552 9.18 -27.72 -26.52
C LEU A 552 8.35 -28.34 -27.63
N SER A 553 8.58 -29.63 -27.87
CA SER A 553 7.69 -30.41 -28.72
C SER A 553 7.66 -31.87 -28.31
N ALA A 554 6.61 -32.55 -28.75
CA ALA A 554 6.48 -33.98 -28.66
C ALA A 554 6.08 -34.55 -30.00
N SER A 555 6.42 -35.80 -30.26
CA SER A 555 5.99 -36.50 -31.46
C SER A 555 5.63 -37.95 -31.19
N GLN A 556 4.88 -38.49 -32.14
CA GLN A 556 4.49 -39.89 -32.20
C GLN A 556 4.97 -40.48 -33.52
N SER A 557 5.55 -41.67 -33.48
CA SER A 557 5.95 -42.43 -34.66
C SER A 557 5.46 -43.88 -34.60
N PHE A 558 5.24 -44.46 -35.78
CA PHE A 558 4.84 -45.85 -35.95
C PHE A 558 5.81 -46.51 -36.94
N PRO A 559 6.98 -47.00 -36.54
CA PRO A 559 7.93 -47.58 -37.49
C PRO A 559 7.33 -48.73 -38.31
N PRO A 560 7.54 -48.80 -39.65
CA PRO A 560 8.41 -47.96 -40.48
C PRO A 560 7.76 -46.66 -41.03
N TYR A 561 6.53 -46.33 -40.60
CA TYR A 561 5.82 -45.11 -40.99
C TYR A 561 6.42 -43.85 -40.33
N GLY A 562 6.00 -42.69 -40.84
CA GLY A 562 6.53 -41.39 -40.46
C GLY A 562 6.24 -40.97 -39.00
N GLU A 563 6.88 -39.86 -38.62
CA GLU A 563 6.76 -39.22 -37.32
C GLU A 563 5.96 -37.92 -37.45
N VAL A 564 5.04 -37.70 -36.52
CA VAL A 564 4.17 -36.52 -36.49
C VAL A 564 4.30 -35.84 -35.14
N GLY A 565 4.68 -34.56 -35.13
CA GLY A 565 4.95 -33.79 -33.92
C GLY A 565 4.04 -32.58 -33.69
N VAL A 566 3.97 -32.10 -32.45
CA VAL A 566 3.37 -30.81 -32.09
C VAL A 566 4.33 -30.01 -31.22
N GLY A 567 4.46 -28.73 -31.51
CA GLY A 567 5.29 -27.79 -30.76
C GLY A 567 4.45 -26.81 -29.95
N PHE A 568 5.01 -26.35 -28.84
CA PHE A 568 4.38 -25.40 -27.93
C PHE A 568 5.42 -24.64 -27.10
N VAL A 569 4.97 -23.57 -26.44
CA VAL A 569 5.80 -22.69 -25.61
C VAL A 569 5.52 -22.95 -24.13
N VAL A 570 6.52 -22.85 -23.26
CA VAL A 570 6.36 -22.97 -21.80
C VAL A 570 6.96 -21.80 -20.99
N ARG A 571 7.53 -20.80 -21.68
CA ARG A 571 8.10 -19.59 -21.07
C ARG A 571 7.86 -18.36 -21.92
#